data_AF-A0A2H6KJ52-F1
#
_entry.id   AF-A0A2H6KJ52-F1
#
_cell.length_a   1.000
_cell.length_b   1.000
_cell.length_c   1.000
_cell.angle_alpha   90.00
_cell.angle_beta   90.00
_cell.angle_gamma   90.00
#
_symmetry.space_group_name_H-M   'P 1'
#
loop_
_entity.id
_entity.type
_entity.pdbx_description
1 polymer ?
#
loop_
_entity_poly.entity_id
_entity_poly.type
_entity_poly.pdbx_seq_one_letter_code
_entity_poly.pdbx_strand_id
1 'polypeptide(L)'
;MNGFTSELDKAYVNKYSDRVFDWNDSKETKYSAEICLSILPTIYNKLHYMFYSCCKKWNECTIQAESGKKHLKAFLEKYGYDMPELINKQHTGHDVAVKLSKSFKSHKEFKSPPNSNHLNYQLYLNYAKDTKDPGVLAELLGHLTTYNNVCHLTIQPKPRMPCSVFEMLVWLNGLTYNRVYERLMDHIKTCFPKPKGKETAEYSDLYPHQLSLDAYPFSVTAEDVHCAVQHICSNSATVLTTILGTGNALTIYACRFSNNSFNFKYPNSGDDCFQTLLDVLRRVFPVFRFLNSVCKLSSEHHGWRDCQYGRLIRRPCHHVTSNQMTTQPTNQMGSQRINQMVNQTHNQIVNQHLH
;
A
#
# COMPACT_ATOMS: atom_id res chain seq x y z
N MET A 1 -13.81 -15.42 -41.83
CA MET A 1 -14.18 -14.92 -40.49
C MET A 1 -12.91 -14.73 -39.63
N ASN A 2 -11.82 -14.15 -40.20
CA ASN A 2 -10.45 -14.54 -39.78
C ASN A 2 -9.51 -13.37 -39.40
N GLY A 3 -9.89 -12.10 -39.61
CA GLY A 3 -9.11 -10.94 -39.17
C GLY A 3 -9.67 -10.30 -37.90
N PHE A 4 -10.99 -10.09 -37.88
CA PHE A 4 -11.71 -9.44 -36.78
C PHE A 4 -11.70 -10.25 -35.47
N THR A 5 -11.87 -11.58 -35.57
CA THR A 5 -11.79 -12.51 -34.44
C THR A 5 -10.39 -12.56 -33.83
N SER A 6 -9.34 -12.55 -34.67
CA SER A 6 -7.94 -12.49 -34.21
C SER A 6 -7.61 -11.20 -33.45
N GLU A 7 -8.17 -10.05 -33.87
CA GLU A 7 -8.02 -8.79 -33.14
C GLU A 7 -8.85 -8.74 -31.85
N LEU A 8 -10.02 -9.40 -31.82
CA LEU A 8 -10.83 -9.56 -30.61
C LEU A 8 -10.16 -10.46 -29.57
N ASP A 9 -9.49 -11.54 -29.99
CA ASP A 9 -8.75 -12.43 -29.09
C ASP A 9 -7.54 -11.74 -28.43
N LYS A 10 -7.03 -10.65 -29.03
CA LYS A 10 -5.99 -9.80 -28.43
C LYS A 10 -6.55 -8.76 -27.45
N ALA A 11 -7.87 -8.52 -27.46
CA ALA A 11 -8.47 -7.57 -26.55
C ALA A 11 -8.58 -8.19 -25.15
N TYR A 12 -7.96 -7.55 -24.16
CA TYR A 12 -8.20 -7.92 -22.77
C TYR A 12 -9.66 -7.63 -22.40
N VAL A 13 -10.47 -8.69 -22.33
CA VAL A 13 -11.82 -8.63 -21.78
C VAL A 13 -11.70 -8.90 -20.29
N ASN A 14 -11.95 -7.88 -19.47
CA ASN A 14 -11.94 -8.02 -18.02
C ASN A 14 -12.97 -9.10 -17.63
N LYS A 15 -12.59 -10.07 -16.78
CA LYS A 15 -13.50 -11.12 -16.28
C LYS A 15 -14.80 -10.57 -15.67
N TYR A 16 -14.77 -9.32 -15.21
CA TYR A 16 -15.89 -8.60 -14.62
C TYR A 16 -16.59 -7.63 -15.58
N SER A 17 -16.20 -7.57 -16.86
CA SER A 17 -16.78 -6.61 -17.83
C SER A 17 -18.26 -6.83 -18.10
N ASP A 18 -18.73 -8.08 -18.02
CA ASP A 18 -20.16 -8.44 -18.15
C ASP A 18 -20.88 -8.53 -16.79
N ARG A 19 -20.20 -8.20 -15.69
CA ARG A 19 -20.81 -8.27 -14.36
C ARG A 19 -21.67 -7.02 -14.14
N VAL A 20 -22.98 -7.23 -14.07
CA VAL A 20 -23.91 -6.23 -13.56
C VAL A 20 -23.87 -6.28 -12.04
N PHE A 21 -23.52 -5.16 -11.40
CA PHE A 21 -23.58 -5.03 -9.95
C PHE A 21 -25.01 -4.70 -9.52
N ASP A 22 -25.59 -5.50 -8.63
CA ASP A 22 -26.85 -5.12 -7.99
C ASP A 22 -26.57 -4.16 -6.84
N TRP A 23 -26.77 -2.86 -7.13
CA TRP A 23 -26.64 -1.80 -6.14
C TRP A 23 -27.76 -1.80 -5.08
N ASN A 24 -28.80 -2.62 -5.24
CA ASN A 24 -29.82 -2.84 -4.23
C ASN A 24 -29.46 -3.97 -3.26
N ASP A 25 -28.53 -4.86 -3.64
CA ASP A 25 -28.01 -5.87 -2.71
C ASP A 25 -26.98 -5.23 -1.77
N SER A 26 -27.33 -5.20 -0.49
CA SER A 26 -26.50 -4.58 0.56
C SER A 26 -25.11 -5.21 0.72
N LYS A 27 -24.96 -6.51 0.47
CA LYS A 27 -23.67 -7.22 0.61
C LYS A 27 -22.81 -6.94 -0.61
N GLU A 28 -23.36 -7.07 -1.81
CA GLU A 28 -22.65 -6.80 -3.05
C GLU A 28 -22.19 -5.34 -3.12
N THR A 29 -23.08 -4.41 -2.75
CA THR A 29 -22.75 -2.97 -2.66
C THR A 29 -21.60 -2.73 -1.69
N LYS A 30 -21.68 -3.28 -0.47
CA LYS A 30 -20.64 -3.11 0.55
C LYS A 30 -19.29 -3.64 0.09
N TYR A 31 -19.23 -4.89 -0.38
CA TYR A 31 -17.96 -5.49 -0.78
C TYR A 31 -17.36 -4.80 -2.00
N SER A 32 -18.19 -4.37 -2.96
CA SER A 32 -17.72 -3.65 -4.14
C SER A 32 -17.11 -2.30 -3.78
N ALA A 33 -17.74 -1.58 -2.84
CA ALA A 33 -17.18 -0.34 -2.29
C ALA A 33 -15.86 -0.59 -1.55
N GLU A 34 -15.79 -1.58 -0.65
CA GLU A 34 -14.56 -1.90 0.10
C GLU A 34 -13.41 -2.33 -0.83
N ILE A 35 -13.71 -3.10 -1.89
CA ILE A 35 -12.73 -3.45 -2.93
C ILE A 35 -12.21 -2.19 -3.61
N CYS A 36 -13.12 -1.33 -4.09
CA CYS A 36 -12.75 -0.09 -4.78
C CYS A 36 -11.83 0.78 -3.90
N LEU A 37 -12.23 1.05 -2.65
CA LEU A 37 -11.45 1.85 -1.72
C LEU A 37 -10.09 1.22 -1.38
N SER A 38 -10.01 -0.12 -1.33
CA SER A 38 -8.77 -0.84 -1.02
C SER A 38 -7.75 -0.82 -2.16
N ILE A 39 -8.20 -0.80 -3.42
CA ILE A 39 -7.29 -0.82 -4.58
C ILE A 39 -6.83 0.57 -5.01
N LEU A 40 -7.57 1.63 -4.69
CA LEU A 40 -7.27 3.01 -5.11
C LEU A 40 -5.82 3.46 -4.81
N PRO A 41 -5.27 3.28 -3.58
CA PRO A 41 -3.89 3.66 -3.29
C PRO A 41 -2.88 2.91 -4.15
N THR A 42 -3.16 1.64 -4.46
CA THR A 42 -2.30 0.82 -5.30
C THR A 42 -2.35 1.31 -6.75
N ILE A 43 -3.56 1.51 -7.31
CA ILE A 43 -3.73 1.99 -8.69
C ILE A 43 -3.00 3.32 -8.88
N TYR A 44 -3.25 4.30 -8.01
CA TYR A 44 -2.57 5.59 -8.07
C TYR A 44 -1.05 5.43 -8.00
N ASN A 45 -0.52 4.88 -6.91
CA ASN A 45 0.93 4.82 -6.72
C ASN A 45 1.64 3.98 -7.78
N LYS A 46 1.07 2.86 -8.21
CA LYS A 46 1.77 1.94 -9.12
C LYS A 46 1.71 2.41 -10.56
N LEU A 47 0.58 2.99 -11.00
CA LEU A 47 0.50 3.58 -12.34
C LEU A 47 1.38 4.83 -12.44
N HIS A 48 1.38 5.72 -11.44
CA HIS A 48 2.27 6.88 -11.42
C HIS A 48 3.75 6.49 -11.39
N TYR A 49 4.13 5.49 -10.59
CA TYR A 49 5.50 5.00 -10.56
C TYR A 49 5.92 4.38 -11.89
N MET A 50 5.03 3.58 -12.51
CA MET A 50 5.28 2.99 -13.82
C MET A 50 5.45 4.08 -14.88
N PHE A 51 4.55 5.06 -14.93
CA PHE A 51 4.64 6.19 -15.86
C PHE A 51 5.94 6.98 -15.67
N TYR A 52 6.24 7.40 -14.43
CA TYR A 52 7.47 8.12 -14.11
C TYR A 52 8.72 7.37 -14.55
N SER A 53 8.80 6.08 -14.21
CA SER A 53 9.98 5.26 -14.50
C SER A 53 10.12 5.02 -16.01
N CYS A 54 9.02 4.79 -16.72
CA CYS A 54 8.95 4.62 -18.17
C CYS A 54 9.30 5.90 -18.95
N CYS A 55 8.99 7.08 -18.43
CA CYS A 55 9.46 8.35 -19.00
C CYS A 55 10.93 8.66 -18.69
N LYS A 56 11.54 7.96 -17.73
CA LYS A 56 12.92 8.19 -17.26
C LYS A 56 13.77 6.94 -17.51
N LYS A 57 14.17 6.26 -16.44
CA LYS A 57 15.18 5.19 -16.46
C LYS A 57 14.77 3.96 -17.26
N TRP A 58 13.48 3.74 -17.50
CA TRP A 58 12.96 2.55 -18.19
C TRP A 58 12.52 2.82 -19.61
N ASN A 59 12.80 4.00 -20.16
CA ASN A 59 12.32 4.42 -21.48
C ASN A 59 12.62 3.39 -22.58
N GLU A 60 13.84 2.86 -22.60
CA GLU A 60 14.33 1.86 -23.56
C GLU A 60 14.24 0.41 -23.06
N CYS A 61 13.72 0.18 -21.85
CA CYS A 61 13.52 -1.17 -21.35
C CYS A 61 12.39 -1.83 -22.16
N THR A 62 12.66 -2.97 -22.79
CA THR A 62 11.59 -3.75 -23.41
C THR A 62 10.84 -4.57 -22.35
N ILE A 63 9.57 -4.85 -22.60
CA ILE A 63 8.73 -5.65 -21.70
C ILE A 63 9.34 -7.05 -21.46
N GLN A 64 9.95 -7.68 -22.46
CA GLN A 64 10.63 -8.98 -22.31
C GLN A 64 12.08 -8.88 -21.79
N ALA A 65 12.60 -7.68 -21.58
CA ALA A 65 14.00 -7.43 -21.17
C ALA A 65 15.05 -7.97 -22.16
N GLU A 66 14.75 -7.97 -23.44
CA GLU A 66 15.67 -8.38 -24.52
C GLU A 66 16.93 -7.51 -24.58
N SER A 67 16.83 -6.22 -24.20
CA SER A 67 17.96 -5.29 -24.11
C SER A 67 18.85 -5.51 -22.88
N GLY A 68 18.65 -6.60 -22.11
CA GLY A 68 19.34 -6.88 -20.85
C GLY A 68 18.85 -6.03 -19.66
N LYS A 69 18.09 -4.95 -19.92
CA LYS A 69 17.49 -4.08 -18.89
C LYS A 69 16.19 -4.69 -18.35
N LYS A 70 16.26 -5.35 -17.18
CA LYS A 70 15.15 -6.14 -16.62
C LYS A 70 14.14 -5.36 -15.76
N HIS A 71 14.30 -4.05 -15.56
CA HIS A 71 13.50 -3.32 -14.57
C HIS A 71 12.01 -3.28 -14.87
N LEU A 72 11.62 -3.03 -16.12
CA LEU A 72 10.20 -3.00 -16.53
C LEU A 72 9.57 -4.38 -16.39
N LYS A 73 10.26 -5.42 -16.88
CA LYS A 73 9.86 -6.83 -16.73
C LYS A 73 9.65 -7.20 -15.26
N ALA A 74 10.65 -6.97 -14.42
CA ALA A 74 10.60 -7.27 -12.99
C ALA A 74 9.46 -6.52 -12.27
N PHE A 75 9.17 -5.28 -12.69
CA PHE A 75 8.03 -4.54 -12.16
C PHE A 75 6.70 -5.20 -12.54
N LEU A 76 6.49 -5.55 -13.81
CA LEU A 76 5.27 -6.21 -14.27
C LEU A 76 5.08 -7.59 -13.61
N GLU A 77 6.13 -8.42 -13.57
CA GLU A 77 6.10 -9.72 -12.88
C GLU A 77 5.72 -9.56 -11.39
N LYS A 78 6.28 -8.55 -10.72
CA LYS A 78 5.97 -8.27 -9.32
C LYS A 78 4.49 -7.95 -9.08
N TYR A 79 3.78 -7.38 -10.05
CA TYR A 79 2.34 -7.11 -9.96
C TYR A 79 1.47 -8.19 -10.62
N GLY A 80 2.04 -9.37 -10.89
CA GLY A 80 1.30 -10.55 -11.30
C GLY A 80 0.98 -10.64 -12.79
N TYR A 81 1.67 -9.85 -13.64
CA TYR A 81 1.54 -10.00 -15.08
C TYR A 81 2.27 -11.27 -15.55
N ASP A 82 1.55 -12.10 -16.30
CA ASP A 82 2.11 -13.29 -16.94
C ASP A 82 2.85 -12.87 -18.22
N MET A 83 4.17 -12.71 -18.12
CA MET A 83 5.01 -12.17 -19.20
C MET A 83 4.91 -12.97 -20.51
N PRO A 84 4.90 -14.32 -20.51
CA PRO A 84 4.59 -15.14 -21.68
C PRO A 84 3.29 -14.81 -22.41
N GLU A 85 2.25 -14.38 -21.70
CA GLU A 85 0.90 -14.15 -22.24
C GLU A 85 0.69 -12.71 -22.74
N LEU A 86 1.66 -11.80 -22.52
CA LEU A 86 1.55 -10.43 -22.99
C LEU A 86 1.63 -10.35 -24.51
N ILE A 87 0.64 -9.73 -25.15
CA ILE A 87 0.61 -9.52 -26.61
C ILE A 87 1.65 -8.49 -27.09
N ASN A 88 2.05 -7.55 -26.23
CA ASN A 88 2.89 -6.40 -26.58
C ASN A 88 4.36 -6.60 -26.18
N LYS A 89 4.90 -7.82 -26.37
CA LYS A 89 6.21 -8.25 -25.83
C LYS A 89 7.38 -7.32 -26.16
N GLN A 90 7.31 -6.69 -27.34
CA GLN A 90 8.36 -5.83 -27.88
C GLN A 90 8.21 -4.35 -27.55
N HIS A 91 7.13 -3.96 -26.88
CA HIS A 91 6.97 -2.59 -26.46
C HIS A 91 8.05 -2.20 -25.44
N THR A 92 8.48 -0.96 -25.56
CA THR A 92 9.42 -0.30 -24.67
C THR A 92 8.69 0.41 -23.53
N GLY A 93 9.42 0.87 -22.51
CA GLY A 93 8.86 1.76 -21.51
C GLY A 93 8.27 3.03 -22.13
N HIS A 94 8.88 3.58 -23.19
CA HIS A 94 8.30 4.69 -23.94
C HIS A 94 6.87 4.37 -24.42
N ASP A 95 6.67 3.22 -25.05
CA ASP A 95 5.36 2.79 -25.55
C ASP A 95 4.34 2.63 -24.42
N VAL A 96 4.77 2.10 -23.26
CA VAL A 96 3.94 2.00 -22.05
C VAL A 96 3.52 3.37 -21.56
N ALA A 97 4.44 4.33 -21.47
CA ALA A 97 4.14 5.71 -21.04
C ALA A 97 3.16 6.39 -22.01
N VAL A 98 3.39 6.26 -23.32
CA VAL A 98 2.48 6.78 -24.35
C VAL A 98 1.09 6.16 -24.24
N LYS A 99 1.00 4.86 -23.99
CA LYS A 99 -0.28 4.17 -23.80
C LYS A 99 -1.02 4.67 -22.56
N LEU A 100 -0.35 4.86 -21.43
CA LEU A 100 -0.94 5.44 -20.22
C LEU A 100 -1.48 6.85 -20.49
N SER A 101 -0.67 7.74 -21.08
CA SER A 101 -1.10 9.10 -21.41
C SER A 101 -2.30 9.13 -22.36
N LYS A 102 -2.32 8.26 -23.39
CA LYS A 102 -3.45 8.19 -24.32
C LYS A 102 -4.72 7.65 -23.66
N SER A 103 -4.61 6.53 -22.93
CA SER A 103 -5.76 5.85 -22.34
C SER A 103 -6.43 6.66 -21.23
N PHE A 104 -5.67 7.45 -20.47
CA PHE A 104 -6.23 8.24 -19.36
C PHE A 104 -6.31 9.76 -19.66
N LYS A 105 -6.15 10.17 -20.93
CA LYS A 105 -6.20 11.59 -21.33
C LYS A 105 -7.51 12.27 -20.91
N SER A 106 -8.64 11.60 -21.15
CA SER A 106 -9.99 12.07 -20.78
C SER A 106 -10.17 12.20 -19.26
N HIS A 107 -9.37 11.47 -18.49
CA HIS A 107 -9.39 11.44 -17.03
C HIS A 107 -8.35 12.35 -16.41
N LYS A 108 -7.72 13.23 -17.22
CA LYS A 108 -6.70 14.18 -16.76
C LYS A 108 -5.49 13.51 -16.10
N GLU A 109 -5.20 12.25 -16.40
CA GLU A 109 -3.99 11.60 -15.89
C GLU A 109 -2.84 11.65 -16.89
N PHE A 110 -1.62 11.57 -16.35
CA PHE A 110 -0.39 11.44 -17.15
C PHE A 110 -0.25 12.50 -18.27
N LYS A 111 -0.71 13.73 -18.01
CA LYS A 111 -0.78 14.85 -18.98
C LYS A 111 0.58 15.19 -19.58
N SER A 112 1.61 15.18 -18.73
CA SER A 112 2.96 15.58 -19.09
C SER A 112 3.99 14.61 -18.51
N PRO A 113 5.06 14.30 -19.26
CA PRO A 113 6.15 13.49 -18.72
C PRO A 113 6.88 14.25 -17.59
N PRO A 114 7.57 13.54 -16.68
CA PRO A 114 8.31 14.20 -15.62
C PRO A 114 9.47 15.04 -16.18
N ASN A 115 9.54 16.32 -15.81
CA ASN A 115 10.56 17.27 -16.28
C ASN A 115 11.83 17.26 -15.40
N SER A 116 12.67 18.29 -15.51
CA SER A 116 13.92 18.46 -14.74
C SER A 116 13.69 18.71 -13.25
N ASN A 117 12.55 19.26 -12.84
CA ASN A 117 12.22 19.52 -11.44
C ASN A 117 11.84 18.24 -10.69
N HIS A 118 11.47 17.17 -11.41
CA HIS A 118 11.10 15.88 -10.83
C HIS A 118 12.31 14.95 -10.65
N LEU A 119 13.25 15.37 -9.80
CA LEU A 119 14.52 14.67 -9.55
C LEU A 119 14.33 13.24 -9.04
N ASN A 120 13.23 12.97 -8.34
CA ASN A 120 12.86 11.65 -7.84
C ASN A 120 11.34 11.41 -7.96
N TYR A 121 10.92 10.18 -7.72
CA TYR A 121 9.52 9.77 -7.79
C TYR A 121 8.63 10.54 -6.80
N GLN A 122 9.12 10.83 -5.59
CA GLN A 122 8.33 11.54 -4.58
C GLN A 122 7.99 12.96 -5.03
N LEU A 123 8.95 13.69 -5.60
CA LEU A 123 8.72 15.02 -6.15
C LEU A 123 7.74 15.01 -7.33
N TYR A 124 7.83 14.00 -8.20
CA TYR A 124 6.84 13.78 -9.26
C TYR A 124 5.44 13.50 -8.70
N LEU A 125 5.34 12.65 -7.69
CA LEU A 125 4.06 12.26 -7.10
C LEU A 125 3.39 13.43 -6.38
N ASN A 126 4.17 14.26 -5.68
CA ASN A 126 3.68 15.49 -5.06
C ASN A 126 3.17 16.46 -6.15
N TYR A 127 3.91 16.63 -7.25
CA TYR A 127 3.44 17.44 -8.39
C TYR A 127 2.11 16.91 -8.97
N ALA A 128 1.99 15.59 -9.15
CA ALA A 128 0.78 14.98 -9.68
C ALA A 128 -0.44 15.17 -8.75
N LYS A 129 -0.19 15.24 -7.43
CA LYS A 129 -1.21 15.41 -6.40
C LYS A 129 -1.61 16.88 -6.20
N ASP A 130 -0.65 17.78 -6.13
CA ASP A 130 -0.83 19.17 -5.66
C ASP A 130 -0.98 20.19 -6.81
N THR A 131 -1.18 19.70 -8.04
CA THR A 131 -1.46 20.55 -9.19
C THR A 131 -2.85 21.18 -9.11
N LYS A 132 -3.03 22.37 -9.71
CA LYS A 132 -4.32 23.08 -9.78
C LYS A 132 -5.44 22.32 -10.51
N ASP A 133 -5.06 21.34 -11.34
CA ASP A 133 -5.98 20.51 -12.10
C ASP A 133 -5.56 19.04 -11.94
N PRO A 134 -5.86 18.42 -10.77
CA PRO A 134 -5.47 17.05 -10.47
C PRO A 134 -6.15 16.05 -11.43
N GLY A 135 -5.53 14.89 -11.59
CA GLY A 135 -6.13 13.76 -12.31
C GLY A 135 -7.19 13.06 -11.46
N VAL A 136 -8.05 12.28 -12.10
CA VAL A 136 -9.15 11.56 -11.43
C VAL A 136 -8.68 10.67 -10.27
N LEU A 137 -7.51 10.06 -10.37
CA LEU A 137 -6.98 9.16 -9.34
C LEU A 137 -6.53 9.94 -8.10
N ALA A 138 -5.97 11.14 -8.29
CA ALA A 138 -5.62 12.04 -7.19
C ALA A 138 -6.90 12.55 -6.49
N GLU A 139 -7.93 12.91 -7.25
CA GLU A 139 -9.25 13.31 -6.72
C GLU A 139 -9.89 12.17 -5.89
N LEU A 140 -9.90 10.94 -6.44
CA LEU A 140 -10.43 9.77 -5.74
C LEU A 140 -9.66 9.47 -4.44
N LEU A 141 -8.34 9.66 -4.42
CA LEU A 141 -7.57 9.57 -3.17
C LEU A 141 -7.89 10.69 -2.17
N GLY A 142 -8.18 11.89 -2.65
CA GLY A 142 -8.70 12.99 -1.83
C GLY A 142 -10.02 12.62 -1.15
N HIS A 143 -10.93 11.99 -1.91
CA HIS A 143 -12.19 11.47 -1.36
C HIS A 143 -11.97 10.31 -0.37
N LEU A 144 -11.06 9.37 -0.65
CA LEU A 144 -10.70 8.32 0.31
C LEU A 144 -10.14 8.91 1.61
N THR A 145 -9.30 9.94 1.52
CA THR A 145 -8.77 10.66 2.70
C THR A 145 -9.89 11.30 3.49
N THR A 146 -10.82 11.98 2.80
CA THR A 146 -12.00 12.60 3.43
C THR A 146 -12.87 11.55 4.12
N TYR A 147 -13.14 10.43 3.45
CA TYR A 147 -13.88 9.31 4.00
C TYR A 147 -13.22 8.77 5.29
N ASN A 148 -11.90 8.55 5.28
CA ASN A 148 -11.18 8.10 6.47
C ASN A 148 -11.32 9.13 7.61
N ASN A 149 -11.10 10.43 7.34
CA ASN A 149 -11.24 11.49 8.34
C ASN A 149 -12.65 11.50 8.96
N VAL A 150 -13.70 11.41 8.14
CA VAL A 150 -15.09 11.38 8.62
C VAL A 150 -15.35 10.15 9.50
N CYS A 151 -14.81 8.99 9.15
CA CYS A 151 -14.97 7.80 9.98
C CYS A 151 -14.34 7.96 11.38
N HIS A 152 -13.28 8.76 11.51
CA HIS A 152 -12.66 9.11 12.80
C HIS A 152 -13.45 10.13 13.63
N LEU A 153 -14.44 10.83 13.05
CA LEU A 153 -15.34 11.74 13.78
C LEU A 153 -16.45 11.00 14.53
N THR A 154 -16.72 9.74 14.17
CA THR A 154 -17.81 8.96 14.76
C THR A 154 -17.52 8.68 16.23
N ILE A 155 -18.41 9.12 17.13
CA ILE A 155 -18.32 8.85 18.56
C ILE A 155 -18.59 7.37 18.79
N GLN A 156 -17.54 6.63 19.15
CA GLN A 156 -17.66 5.20 19.40
C GLN A 156 -18.19 4.95 20.82
N PRO A 157 -19.23 4.13 21.00
CA PRO A 157 -19.86 3.92 22.32
C PRO A 157 -18.95 3.16 23.31
N LYS A 158 -17.97 2.38 22.80
CA LYS A 158 -17.02 1.60 23.62
C LYS A 158 -15.64 1.57 22.94
N PRO A 159 -14.90 2.69 22.93
CA PRO A 159 -13.60 2.74 22.30
C PRO A 159 -12.60 1.93 23.13
N ARG A 160 -11.69 1.22 22.46
CA ARG A 160 -10.71 0.34 23.13
C ARG A 160 -9.28 0.64 22.68
N MET A 161 -8.31 0.26 23.49
CA MET A 161 -6.90 0.31 23.11
C MET A 161 -6.53 -0.88 22.22
N PRO A 162 -5.55 -0.74 21.30
CA PRO A 162 -5.02 -1.86 20.54
C PRO A 162 -4.27 -2.84 21.47
N CYS A 163 -4.50 -4.14 21.33
CA CYS A 163 -3.94 -5.17 22.21
C CYS A 163 -3.00 -6.17 21.51
N SER A 164 -2.78 -6.03 20.20
CA SER A 164 -1.81 -6.83 19.44
C SER A 164 -0.98 -5.95 18.51
N VAL A 165 0.15 -6.49 18.01
CA VAL A 165 1.00 -5.78 17.03
C VAL A 165 0.21 -5.42 15.77
N PHE A 166 -0.67 -6.31 15.30
CA PHE A 166 -1.57 -6.03 14.19
C PHE A 166 -2.44 -4.80 14.49
N GLU A 167 -3.12 -4.79 15.63
CA GLU A 167 -3.99 -3.69 16.03
C GLU A 167 -3.23 -2.39 16.26
N MET A 168 -2.01 -2.47 16.79
CA MET A 168 -1.12 -1.32 16.97
C MET A 168 -0.71 -0.70 15.64
N LEU A 169 -0.44 -1.51 14.61
CA LEU A 169 -0.18 -1.00 13.26
C LEU A 169 -1.43 -0.36 12.64
N VAL A 170 -2.61 -0.94 12.87
CA VAL A 170 -3.87 -0.33 12.43
C VAL A 170 -4.10 1.00 13.16
N TRP A 171 -3.81 1.07 14.46
CA TRP A 171 -3.90 2.29 15.25
C TRP A 171 -2.97 3.39 14.71
N LEU A 172 -1.70 3.06 14.44
CA LEU A 172 -0.71 3.96 13.86
C LEU A 172 -1.14 4.46 12.47
N ASN A 173 -1.65 3.56 11.62
CA ASN A 173 -2.14 3.93 10.31
C ASN A 173 -3.37 4.86 10.38
N GLY A 174 -4.29 4.60 11.31
CA GLY A 174 -5.46 5.45 11.53
C GLY A 174 -5.14 6.80 12.16
N LEU A 175 -4.00 6.93 12.86
CA LEU A 175 -3.64 8.12 13.63
C LEU A 175 -3.61 9.39 12.76
N THR A 176 -3.09 9.31 11.53
CA THR A 176 -2.97 10.46 10.60
C THR A 176 -4.31 11.00 10.11
N TYR A 177 -5.40 10.24 10.26
CA TYR A 177 -6.76 10.65 9.90
C TYR A 177 -7.56 11.14 11.12
N ASN A 178 -6.98 11.05 12.32
CA ASN A 178 -7.63 11.48 13.55
C ASN A 178 -7.28 12.93 13.89
N ARG A 179 -8.27 13.70 14.39
CA ARG A 179 -8.08 15.10 14.80
C ARG A 179 -6.99 15.31 15.87
N VAL A 180 -6.64 14.27 16.64
CA VAL A 180 -5.57 14.37 17.64
C VAL A 180 -4.18 14.45 17.00
N TYR A 181 -4.02 14.07 15.73
CA TYR A 181 -2.74 14.08 15.05
C TYR A 181 -2.07 15.46 15.06
N GLU A 182 -2.81 16.51 14.71
CA GLU A 182 -2.28 17.89 14.75
C GLU A 182 -1.89 18.29 16.18
N ARG A 183 -2.72 17.93 17.17
CA ARG A 183 -2.44 18.21 18.59
C ARG A 183 -1.20 17.47 19.09
N LEU A 184 -0.97 16.25 18.60
CA LEU A 184 0.23 15.48 18.87
C LEU A 184 1.46 16.18 18.27
N MET A 185 1.38 16.65 17.02
CA MET A 185 2.46 17.40 16.38
C MET A 185 2.77 18.70 17.14
N ASP A 186 1.74 19.42 17.57
CA ASP A 186 1.90 20.61 18.41
C ASP A 186 2.54 20.30 19.76
N HIS A 187 2.11 19.22 20.43
CA HIS A 187 2.71 18.81 21.69
C HIS A 187 4.19 18.44 21.52
N ILE A 188 4.55 17.73 20.44
CA ILE A 188 5.96 17.39 20.15
C ILE A 188 6.83 18.65 20.08
N LYS A 189 6.34 19.76 19.50
CA LYS A 189 7.08 21.04 19.48
C LYS A 189 7.41 21.52 20.90
N THR A 190 6.48 21.34 21.85
CA THR A 190 6.68 21.76 23.24
C THR A 190 7.73 20.96 24.00
N CYS A 191 8.14 19.79 23.48
CA CYS A 191 9.22 18.97 24.05
C CYS A 191 10.62 19.50 23.72
N PHE A 192 10.74 20.49 22.83
CA PHE A 192 12.01 21.08 22.41
C PHE A 192 12.20 22.45 23.06
N PRO A 193 13.44 22.85 23.39
CA PRO A 193 13.71 24.18 23.91
C PRO A 193 13.41 25.25 22.85
N LYS A 194 12.94 26.42 23.31
CA LYS A 194 12.78 27.57 22.42
C LYS A 194 14.15 28.10 21.97
N PRO A 195 14.26 28.64 20.74
CA PRO A 195 15.50 29.25 20.25
C PRO A 195 15.92 30.44 21.11
N LYS A 196 17.23 30.68 21.18
CA LYS A 196 17.77 31.90 21.82
C LYS A 196 17.20 33.15 21.15
N GLY A 197 16.77 34.12 21.95
CA GLY A 197 16.12 35.34 21.49
C GLY A 197 14.63 35.19 21.13
N LYS A 198 14.04 34.01 21.35
CA LYS A 198 12.60 33.72 21.17
C LYS A 198 11.98 33.08 22.41
N GLU A 199 12.55 33.31 23.60
CA GLU A 199 12.14 32.67 24.85
C GLU A 199 10.68 33.01 25.23
N THR A 200 10.22 34.20 24.88
CA THR A 200 8.85 34.68 25.13
C THR A 200 7.86 34.35 24.01
N ALA A 201 8.30 33.81 22.87
CA ALA A 201 7.41 33.46 21.75
C ALA A 201 6.54 32.25 22.09
N GLU A 202 5.28 32.25 21.67
CA GLU A 202 4.42 31.07 21.82
C GLU A 202 4.87 29.94 20.88
N TYR A 203 4.69 28.68 21.29
CA TYR A 203 5.06 27.54 20.43
C TYR A 203 4.25 27.50 19.13
N SER A 204 3.03 28.04 19.13
CA SER A 204 2.20 28.18 17.92
C SER A 204 2.90 28.97 16.81
N ASP A 205 3.73 29.96 17.17
CA ASP A 205 4.37 30.89 16.24
C ASP A 205 5.74 30.38 15.75
N LEU A 206 6.21 29.27 16.31
CA LEU A 206 7.48 28.65 15.97
C LEU A 206 7.27 27.50 15.00
N TYR A 207 8.07 27.48 13.93
CA TYR A 207 8.08 26.35 12.99
C TYR A 207 8.89 25.18 13.56
N PRO A 208 8.52 23.91 13.27
CA PRO A 208 9.22 22.74 13.79
C PRO A 208 10.73 22.71 13.53
N HIS A 209 11.18 23.18 12.35
CA HIS A 209 12.61 23.25 11.99
C HIS A 209 13.41 24.27 12.81
N GLN A 210 12.74 25.19 13.51
CA GLN A 210 13.39 26.19 14.37
C GLN A 210 13.66 25.63 15.77
N LEU A 211 12.99 24.53 16.15
CA LEU A 211 13.05 23.93 17.47
C LEU A 211 14.03 22.75 17.43
N SER A 212 15.15 22.86 18.14
CA SER A 212 16.23 21.86 18.07
C SER A 212 16.80 21.50 19.43
N LEU A 213 17.11 20.22 19.59
CA LEU A 213 17.93 19.70 20.69
C LEU A 213 19.35 19.50 20.18
N ASP A 214 20.31 20.05 20.92
CA ASP A 214 21.73 19.82 20.67
C ASP A 214 22.04 18.34 20.97
N ALA A 215 22.44 17.61 19.93
CA ALA A 215 22.77 16.20 19.99
C ALA A 215 23.98 15.90 19.10
N TYR A 216 24.62 14.75 19.33
CA TYR A 216 25.78 14.29 18.55
C TYR A 216 25.37 13.09 17.66
N PRO A 217 25.81 13.01 16.39
CA PRO A 217 26.67 13.94 15.66
C PRO A 217 25.95 15.15 15.05
N PHE A 218 24.63 15.15 15.02
CA PHE A 218 23.80 16.23 14.49
C PHE A 218 22.71 16.57 15.48
N SER A 219 22.27 17.83 15.49
CA SER A 219 21.09 18.24 16.24
C SER A 219 19.85 17.50 15.73
N VAL A 220 18.90 17.30 16.64
CA VAL A 220 17.58 16.75 16.32
C VAL A 220 16.57 17.88 16.39
N THR A 221 15.79 18.08 15.35
CA THR A 221 14.73 19.10 15.31
C THR A 221 13.36 18.50 15.61
N ALA A 222 12.39 19.34 15.96
CA ALA A 222 10.99 18.90 16.05
C ALA A 222 10.46 18.44 14.68
N GLU A 223 10.96 19.02 13.57
CA GLU A 223 10.63 18.57 12.21
C GLU A 223 11.11 17.14 11.95
N ASP A 224 12.30 16.76 12.41
CA ASP A 224 12.80 15.38 12.29
C ASP A 224 11.87 14.39 12.99
N VAL A 225 11.36 14.75 14.18
CA VAL A 225 10.40 13.92 14.93
C VAL A 225 9.04 13.87 14.23
N HIS A 226 8.53 15.00 13.72
CA HIS A 226 7.30 15.03 12.91
C HIS A 226 7.40 14.09 11.70
N CYS A 227 8.49 14.21 10.93
CA CYS A 227 8.76 13.33 9.79
C CYS A 227 8.86 11.86 10.21
N ALA A 228 9.51 11.55 11.34
CA ALA A 228 9.59 10.18 11.85
C ALA A 228 8.20 9.61 12.19
N VAL A 229 7.34 10.38 12.89
CA VAL A 229 5.98 9.95 13.21
C VAL A 229 5.16 9.74 11.95
N GLN A 230 5.19 10.68 11.01
CA GLN A 230 4.50 10.56 9.72
C GLN A 230 4.97 9.33 8.95
N HIS A 231 6.28 9.08 8.92
CA HIS A 231 6.88 7.94 8.23
C HIS A 231 6.45 6.60 8.86
N ILE A 232 6.41 6.51 10.19
CA ILE A 232 5.95 5.29 10.89
C ILE A 232 4.47 5.03 10.62
N CYS A 233 3.62 6.06 10.73
CA CYS A 233 2.19 5.92 10.47
C CYS A 233 1.92 5.50 9.03
N SER A 234 2.57 6.15 8.06
CA SER A 234 2.44 5.84 6.62
C SER A 234 2.91 4.43 6.28
N ASN A 235 4.03 3.98 6.86
CA ASN A 235 4.55 2.63 6.61
C ASN A 235 3.73 1.53 7.29
N SER A 236 2.92 1.87 8.30
CA SER A 236 2.07 0.87 8.97
C SER A 236 1.08 0.24 7.98
N ALA A 237 0.50 1.02 7.06
CA ALA A 237 -0.31 0.49 5.96
C ALA A 237 0.48 -0.45 5.03
N THR A 238 1.71 -0.08 4.68
CA THR A 238 2.59 -0.90 3.82
C THR A 238 2.90 -2.24 4.49
N VAL A 239 3.22 -2.25 5.79
CA VAL A 239 3.50 -3.50 6.50
C VAL A 239 2.25 -4.37 6.58
N LEU A 240 1.11 -3.79 6.97
CA LEU A 240 -0.16 -4.51 7.04
C LEU A 240 -0.51 -5.18 5.72
N THR A 241 -0.46 -4.43 4.62
CA THR A 241 -0.79 -4.94 3.28
C THR A 241 0.25 -5.89 2.71
N THR A 242 1.52 -5.77 3.11
CA THR A 242 2.58 -6.73 2.73
C THR A 242 2.37 -8.09 3.39
N ILE A 243 1.99 -8.11 4.67
CA ILE A 243 1.83 -9.36 5.42
C ILE A 243 0.44 -9.98 5.18
N LEU A 244 -0.62 -9.19 5.23
CA LEU A 244 -2.01 -9.67 5.17
C LEU A 244 -2.60 -9.66 3.76
N GLY A 245 -1.95 -8.95 2.83
CA GLY A 245 -2.54 -8.61 1.53
C GLY A 245 -3.53 -7.45 1.62
N THR A 246 -4.25 -7.21 0.52
CA THR A 246 -5.22 -6.11 0.39
C THR A 246 -6.65 -6.48 0.83
N GLY A 247 -6.86 -7.75 1.20
CA GLY A 247 -8.15 -8.27 1.63
C GLY A 247 -8.97 -8.96 0.54
N ASN A 248 -9.95 -9.77 0.96
CA ASN A 248 -10.97 -10.41 0.12
C ASN A 248 -12.21 -10.71 0.97
N ALA A 249 -13.23 -11.37 0.39
CA ALA A 249 -14.49 -11.67 1.10
C ALA A 249 -14.33 -12.46 2.41
N LEU A 250 -13.23 -13.19 2.59
CA LEU A 250 -12.92 -13.97 3.79
C LEU A 250 -11.95 -13.25 4.75
N THR A 251 -11.44 -12.07 4.38
CA THR A 251 -10.45 -11.33 5.18
C THR A 251 -10.80 -9.85 5.27
N ILE A 252 -9.95 -9.07 5.92
CA ILE A 252 -10.20 -7.64 6.13
C ILE A 252 -9.68 -6.87 4.91
N TYR A 253 -10.56 -6.11 4.28
CA TYR A 253 -10.21 -5.16 3.23
C TYR A 253 -9.31 -4.03 3.76
N ALA A 254 -8.26 -3.69 3.00
CA ALA A 254 -7.23 -2.76 3.43
C ALA A 254 -7.76 -1.35 3.75
N CYS A 255 -8.85 -0.91 3.10
CA CYS A 255 -9.48 0.38 3.41
C CYS A 255 -9.94 0.47 4.88
N ARG A 256 -10.21 -0.67 5.54
CA ARG A 256 -10.63 -0.70 6.94
C ARG A 256 -9.50 -0.41 7.94
N PHE A 257 -8.25 -0.46 7.49
CA PHE A 257 -7.11 -0.17 8.37
C PHE A 257 -6.97 1.33 8.68
N SER A 258 -7.55 2.21 7.87
CA SER A 258 -7.42 3.67 8.03
C SER A 258 -8.67 4.32 8.60
N ASN A 259 -9.86 3.72 8.41
CA ASN A 259 -11.16 4.35 8.66
C ASN A 259 -11.73 4.12 10.08
N ASN A 260 -10.88 3.81 11.08
CA ASN A 260 -11.29 3.49 12.45
C ASN A 260 -12.38 2.39 12.61
N SER A 261 -12.52 1.48 11.63
CA SER A 261 -13.46 0.34 11.68
C SER A 261 -13.31 -0.57 12.91
N PHE A 262 -12.17 -0.50 13.60
CA PHE A 262 -11.82 -1.31 14.75
C PHE A 262 -12.20 -0.65 16.09
N ASN A 263 -12.76 0.57 16.03
CA ASN A 263 -13.21 1.34 17.19
C ASN A 263 -12.10 1.60 18.21
N PHE A 264 -10.93 1.99 17.71
CA PHE A 264 -9.82 2.30 18.59
C PHE A 264 -10.02 3.66 19.27
N LYS A 265 -9.54 3.73 20.51
CA LYS A 265 -9.47 4.97 21.26
C LYS A 265 -8.26 5.77 20.80
N TYR A 266 -8.51 7.01 20.40
CA TYR A 266 -7.50 8.04 20.23
C TYR A 266 -7.68 9.04 21.38
N PRO A 267 -6.60 9.43 22.10
CA PRO A 267 -6.71 10.45 23.13
C PRO A 267 -7.21 11.80 22.59
N ASN A 268 -7.63 12.70 23.48
CA ASN A 268 -8.12 14.02 23.09
C ASN A 268 -7.02 15.10 23.15
N SER A 269 -6.02 14.94 24.01
CA SER A 269 -4.90 15.87 24.17
C SER A 269 -3.67 15.38 23.40
N GLY A 270 -2.77 16.30 23.05
CA GLY A 270 -1.52 15.97 22.38
C GLY A 270 -0.57 15.16 23.28
N ASP A 271 -0.48 15.50 24.56
CA ASP A 271 0.37 14.81 25.54
C ASP A 271 -0.07 13.36 25.77
N ASP A 272 -1.37 13.13 26.06
CA ASP A 272 -1.89 11.77 26.22
C ASP A 272 -1.69 10.92 24.94
N CYS A 273 -1.83 11.56 23.78
CA CYS A 273 -1.59 10.92 22.49
C CYS A 273 -0.11 10.59 22.30
N PHE A 274 0.78 11.46 22.73
CA PHE A 274 2.22 11.23 22.69
C PHE A 274 2.62 10.07 23.60
N GLN A 275 2.12 10.03 24.84
CA GLN A 275 2.33 8.89 25.75
C GLN A 275 1.82 7.58 25.14
N THR A 276 0.61 7.60 24.58
CA THR A 276 0.01 6.44 23.91
C THR A 276 0.84 5.98 22.71
N LEU A 277 1.33 6.92 21.89
CA LEU A 277 2.20 6.62 20.77
C LEU A 277 3.49 5.94 21.24
N LEU A 278 4.17 6.49 22.24
CA LEU A 278 5.39 5.89 22.79
C LEU A 278 5.13 4.47 23.31
N ASP A 279 3.99 4.26 23.95
CA ASP A 279 3.55 2.97 24.45
C ASP A 279 3.30 1.94 23.35
N VAL A 280 2.71 2.36 22.23
CA VAL A 280 2.56 1.55 21.03
C VAL A 280 3.93 1.22 20.43
N LEU A 281 4.80 2.23 20.26
CA LEU A 281 6.12 2.05 19.67
C LEU A 281 7.01 1.10 20.49
N ARG A 282 7.01 1.20 21.82
CA ARG A 282 7.77 0.31 22.71
C ARG A 282 7.36 -1.17 22.57
N ARG A 283 6.11 -1.45 22.22
CA ARG A 283 5.58 -2.81 22.02
C ARG A 283 5.81 -3.31 20.59
N VAL A 284 5.69 -2.43 19.60
CA VAL A 284 5.92 -2.73 18.18
C VAL A 284 7.41 -2.94 17.89
N PHE A 285 8.28 -2.07 18.39
CA PHE A 285 9.71 -2.07 18.07
C PHE A 285 10.43 -3.41 18.28
N PRO A 286 10.35 -4.11 19.44
CA PRO A 286 11.05 -5.37 19.63
C PRO A 286 10.57 -6.47 18.67
N VAL A 287 9.28 -6.49 18.34
CA VAL A 287 8.72 -7.46 17.39
C VAL A 287 9.26 -7.23 15.98
N PHE A 288 9.35 -5.96 15.55
CA PHE A 288 9.92 -5.63 14.26
C PHE A 288 11.44 -5.84 14.22
N ARG A 289 12.16 -5.63 15.32
CA ARG A 289 13.58 -5.98 15.43
C ARG A 289 13.78 -7.48 15.29
N PHE A 290 12.96 -8.29 15.96
CA PHE A 290 12.98 -9.74 15.81
C PHE A 290 12.71 -10.15 14.36
N LEU A 291 11.61 -9.68 13.76
CA LEU A 291 11.25 -9.97 12.36
C LEU A 291 12.38 -9.57 11.39
N ASN A 292 12.96 -8.39 11.55
CA ASN A 292 14.09 -7.93 10.73
C ASN A 292 15.30 -8.86 10.86
N SER A 293 15.65 -9.25 12.09
CA SER A 293 16.76 -10.17 12.35
C SER A 293 16.54 -11.54 11.69
N VAL A 294 15.37 -12.16 11.89
CA VAL A 294 15.09 -13.48 11.32
C VAL A 294 14.96 -13.44 9.80
N CYS A 295 14.33 -12.41 9.23
CA CYS A 295 14.21 -12.24 7.78
C CYS A 295 15.54 -11.93 7.08
N LYS A 296 16.58 -11.53 7.83
CA LYS A 296 17.93 -11.37 7.29
C LYS A 296 18.74 -12.65 7.28
N LEU A 297 18.39 -13.64 8.09
CA LEU A 297 19.13 -14.90 8.18
C LEU A 297 18.66 -15.87 7.08
N SER A 298 19.59 -16.61 6.49
CA SER A 298 19.26 -17.70 5.56
C SER A 298 18.55 -18.83 6.29
N SER A 299 17.84 -19.66 5.54
CA SER A 299 17.20 -20.87 6.05
C SER A 299 18.18 -21.85 6.73
N GLU A 300 19.45 -21.87 6.29
CA GLU A 300 20.55 -22.63 6.91
C GLU A 300 20.82 -22.22 8.36
N HIS A 301 20.56 -20.95 8.70
CA HIS A 301 20.72 -20.40 10.04
C HIS A 301 19.38 -20.22 10.76
N HIS A 302 18.39 -21.03 10.39
CA HIS A 302 17.02 -20.93 10.91
C HIS A 302 16.35 -19.57 10.70
N GLY A 303 16.80 -18.85 9.68
CA GLY A 303 16.23 -17.59 9.26
C GLY A 303 15.12 -17.73 8.23
N TRP A 304 14.51 -16.58 7.94
CA TRP A 304 13.32 -16.46 7.11
C TRP A 304 13.59 -15.72 5.79
N ARG A 305 14.85 -15.44 5.44
CA ARG A 305 15.22 -14.73 4.20
C ARG A 305 14.64 -15.40 2.96
N ASP A 306 14.66 -16.73 2.94
CA ASP A 306 14.23 -17.53 1.79
C ASP A 306 12.72 -17.87 1.86
N CYS A 307 12.02 -17.38 2.88
CA CYS A 307 10.61 -17.68 3.06
C CYS A 307 9.72 -16.89 2.12
N GLN A 308 8.88 -17.64 1.43
CA GLN A 308 7.78 -17.08 0.66
C GLN A 308 6.55 -16.97 1.56
N TYR A 309 5.84 -15.85 1.45
CA TYR A 309 4.63 -15.56 2.23
C TYR A 309 3.43 -15.36 1.31
N GLY A 310 2.23 -15.67 1.82
CA GLY A 310 0.97 -15.41 1.13
C GLY A 310 0.18 -16.68 0.77
N ARG A 311 -1.09 -16.49 0.42
CA ARG A 311 -2.06 -17.57 0.17
C ARG A 311 -1.69 -18.52 -0.97
N LEU A 312 -0.87 -18.07 -1.92
CA LEU A 312 -0.45 -18.84 -3.09
C LEU A 312 0.81 -19.68 -2.83
N ILE A 313 1.38 -19.61 -1.63
CA ILE A 313 2.57 -20.39 -1.27
C ILE A 313 2.13 -21.76 -0.77
N ARG A 314 2.52 -22.80 -1.51
CA ARG A 314 2.01 -24.17 -1.34
C ARG A 314 2.59 -24.91 -0.12
N ARG A 315 3.64 -24.38 0.53
CA ARG A 315 4.23 -24.91 1.77
C ARG A 315 4.82 -23.78 2.63
N PRO A 316 4.61 -23.78 3.96
CA PRO A 316 5.43 -22.98 4.86
C PRO A 316 6.90 -23.37 4.69
N CYS A 317 7.82 -22.48 5.04
CA CYS A 317 9.25 -22.78 5.12
C CYS A 317 9.51 -24.03 5.97
N HIS A 318 9.66 -25.18 5.32
CA HIS A 318 10.33 -26.33 5.91
C HIS A 318 11.80 -26.20 5.52
N HIS A 319 12.69 -26.37 6.49
CA HIS A 319 14.12 -26.48 6.27
C HIS A 319 14.38 -27.42 5.09
N VAL A 320 14.84 -26.86 3.97
CA VAL A 320 15.43 -27.66 2.91
C VAL A 320 16.79 -28.06 3.45
N THR A 321 16.84 -29.15 4.21
CA THR A 321 18.10 -29.85 4.39
C THR A 321 18.54 -30.30 3.01
N SER A 322 19.65 -29.74 2.56
CA SER A 322 20.36 -30.16 1.36
C SER A 322 20.67 -31.65 1.48
N ASN A 323 19.80 -32.50 0.94
CA ASN A 323 20.15 -33.81 0.43
C ASN A 323 19.13 -34.22 -0.62
N GLN A 324 19.55 -34.04 -1.88
CA GLN A 324 19.11 -34.73 -3.09
C GLN A 324 17.60 -34.84 -3.34
N MET A 325 17.10 -34.09 -4.32
CA MET A 325 16.16 -34.65 -5.31
C MET A 325 16.21 -33.82 -6.59
N THR A 326 16.99 -34.32 -7.55
CA THR A 326 16.86 -34.07 -8.99
C THR A 326 15.49 -34.56 -9.47
N THR A 327 14.44 -33.75 -9.32
CA THR A 327 13.26 -33.87 -10.18
C THR A 327 12.71 -32.47 -10.46
N GLN A 328 12.75 -32.07 -11.72
CA GLN A 328 12.07 -30.88 -12.21
C GLN A 328 10.56 -31.01 -11.94
N PRO A 329 9.88 -30.01 -11.36
CA PRO A 329 8.43 -29.99 -11.35
C PRO A 329 7.96 -29.42 -12.69
N THR A 330 7.37 -30.29 -13.51
CA THR A 330 6.66 -29.96 -14.74
C THR A 330 5.59 -28.90 -14.44
N ASN A 331 5.75 -27.73 -15.04
CA ASN A 331 4.67 -26.76 -15.21
C ASN A 331 3.50 -27.44 -15.94
N GLN A 332 2.27 -26.96 -15.67
CA GLN A 332 0.97 -27.44 -16.18
C GLN A 332 0.29 -28.52 -15.32
N MET A 333 -0.42 -28.07 -14.26
CA MET A 333 -1.68 -28.68 -13.75
C MET A 333 -2.19 -28.01 -12.44
N GLY A 334 -1.54 -26.96 -11.94
CA GLY A 334 -1.90 -26.33 -10.65
C GLY A 334 -3.10 -25.36 -10.66
N SER A 335 -3.50 -24.83 -11.81
CA SER A 335 -4.54 -23.78 -11.87
C SER A 335 -5.97 -24.34 -11.88
N GLN A 336 -6.19 -25.55 -12.43
CA GLN A 336 -7.54 -26.12 -12.55
C GLN A 336 -8.05 -26.80 -11.27
N ARG A 337 -7.19 -27.44 -10.47
CA ARG A 337 -7.63 -28.14 -9.24
C ARG A 337 -8.01 -27.19 -8.10
N ILE A 338 -7.43 -25.99 -8.03
CA ILE A 338 -7.76 -25.02 -6.98
C ILE A 338 -9.15 -24.41 -7.23
N ASN A 339 -9.51 -24.14 -8.49
CA ASN A 339 -10.85 -23.69 -8.85
C ASN A 339 -11.93 -24.77 -8.61
N GLN A 340 -11.60 -26.05 -8.79
CA GLN A 340 -12.53 -27.15 -8.50
C GLN A 340 -12.77 -27.35 -7.00
N MET A 341 -11.75 -27.23 -6.14
CA MET A 341 -11.95 -27.33 -4.70
C MET A 341 -12.78 -26.17 -4.15
N VAL A 342 -12.55 -24.93 -4.62
CA VAL A 342 -13.34 -23.76 -4.19
C VAL A 342 -14.81 -23.87 -4.62
N ASN A 343 -15.10 -24.38 -5.83
CA ASN A 343 -16.48 -24.60 -6.28
C ASN A 343 -17.17 -25.74 -5.51
N GLN A 344 -16.44 -26.80 -5.13
CA GLN A 344 -17.01 -27.90 -4.33
C GLN A 344 -17.31 -27.48 -2.89
N THR A 345 -16.48 -26.63 -2.26
CA THR A 345 -16.79 -26.12 -0.91
C THR A 345 -17.95 -25.12 -0.92
N HIS A 346 -18.12 -24.34 -2.00
CA HIS A 346 -19.24 -23.40 -2.14
C HIS A 346 -20.59 -24.14 -2.28
N ASN A 347 -20.64 -25.24 -3.04
CA ASN A 347 -21.86 -26.05 -3.18
C ASN A 347 -22.23 -26.84 -1.92
N GLN A 348 -21.26 -27.17 -1.05
CA GLN A 348 -21.56 -27.86 0.22
C GLN A 348 -22.07 -26.92 1.31
N ILE A 349 -21.64 -25.65 1.34
CA ILE A 349 -22.10 -24.67 2.33
C ILE A 349 -23.49 -24.13 2.00
N VAL A 350 -23.84 -24.00 0.71
CA VAL A 350 -25.18 -23.56 0.28
C VAL A 350 -26.27 -24.62 0.56
N ASN A 351 -25.92 -25.91 0.58
CA ASN A 351 -26.88 -26.99 0.83
C ASN A 351 -27.09 -27.36 2.32
N GLN A 352 -26.36 -26.76 3.26
CA GLN A 352 -26.54 -27.02 4.71
C GLN A 352 -27.42 -26.00 5.43
N HIS A 353 -28.04 -25.05 4.72
CA HIS A 353 -28.98 -24.08 5.28
C HIS A 353 -30.39 -24.12 4.66
N LEU A 354 -30.75 -25.25 4.05
CA LEU A 354 -32.13 -25.57 3.67
C LEU A 354 -32.53 -26.90 4.31
N HIS A 355 -32.79 -26.85 5.62
CA HIS A 355 -33.79 -27.69 6.30
C HIS A 355 -34.21 -27.03 7.60
#